data_AF-A0A498EIF5-F1
#
_entry.id   AF-A0A498EIF5-F1
#
_cell.length_a   1.000
_cell.length_b   1.000
_cell.length_c   1.000
_cell.angle_alpha   90.00
_cell.angle_beta   90.00
_cell.angle_gamma   90.00
#
_symmetry.space_group_name_H-M   'P 1'
#
loop_
_entity.id
_entity.type
_entity.pdbx_description
1 polymer ?
#
loop_
_entity_poly.entity_id
_entity_poly.type
_entity_poly.pdbx_seq_one_letter_code
_entity_poly.pdbx_strand_id
1 'polypeptide(L)'
;MTTQPWLPVLRHDGVEKELSLTELFEQAEEIRRVPGDLPTQEFALVRLLLAVLYDALDGGPAERGAWEELWTGGPEAFPVARITGYLAEHRERFDLLHPERPFFQVADLRTDKEDVFPLDRIVADVPSNDRFLTMRAHGAQRLSFAEAARWVVHVHAWDVAGIKSGAVGDPRKKAGKVYPNGVGSVGMLGGVLVEGLSLRETLLLNLVPRDETALLQHDDRDLPVWRRPQPPGAAPETDADARPYGPRDLYTWQARRVRLHHDGREAYGVVLAYGDPLPYRNMHGREPMSGWRRSEQQEKKLRESPVYLPRTHDPSRTAWRGLASLITGYPPEAVQKSGRGADPGISPRVLAWLGDMAVESDALDRNHVVRARLLGCRYGTQQSVVADAVDDSLDMSLVLLSPDDPTFRDIAVQAVQLAEKAVWLLGNLASGLAQAAGADQETPRAEARDRGFGDLDDPFRHWLARLGPDTDPEALLEVWRRTAHDRVRALGLELVEGSGEAAWEGRVLPTAQGGTYWLNSASVENHFRRQLRVRVLLPEEDDSTDTTGDAPSADRPEEPTP
;
A
#
# COMPACT_ATOMS: atom_id res chain seq x y z
N MET A 1 -27.76 1.62 -8.25
CA MET A 1 -26.32 1.77 -8.58
C MET A 1 -25.95 1.18 -9.95
N THR A 2 -26.68 0.18 -10.45
CA THR A 2 -26.38 -0.43 -11.76
C THR A 2 -26.61 0.48 -12.95
N THR A 3 -27.63 1.35 -12.91
CA THR A 3 -28.03 2.22 -14.04
C THR A 3 -27.96 3.71 -13.76
N GLN A 4 -27.71 4.13 -12.52
CA GLN A 4 -27.61 5.54 -12.15
C GLN A 4 -26.12 5.90 -11.99
N PRO A 5 -25.67 7.05 -12.50
CA PRO A 5 -24.30 7.53 -12.32
C PRO A 5 -23.93 7.68 -10.85
N TRP A 6 -22.77 7.14 -10.47
CA TRP A 6 -22.20 7.33 -9.12
C TRP A 6 -20.69 7.09 -9.02
N LEU A 7 -20.11 6.41 -10.01
CA LEU A 7 -18.68 6.13 -10.08
C LEU A 7 -17.98 7.23 -10.87
N PRO A 8 -17.17 8.08 -10.21
CA PRO A 8 -16.31 9.02 -10.91
C PRO A 8 -15.25 8.25 -11.70
N VAL A 9 -15.08 8.62 -12.96
CA VAL A 9 -14.10 8.04 -13.86
C VAL A 9 -13.27 9.15 -14.49
N LEU A 10 -11.99 8.88 -14.70
CA LEU A 10 -11.11 9.68 -15.53
C LEU A 10 -10.85 8.91 -16.82
N ARG A 11 -11.28 9.48 -17.96
CA ARG A 11 -11.06 8.91 -19.29
C ARG A 11 -9.67 9.28 -19.83
N HIS A 12 -9.24 8.59 -20.88
CA HIS A 12 -7.96 8.87 -21.55
C HIS A 12 -7.84 10.27 -22.16
N ASP A 13 -8.98 10.87 -22.55
CA ASP A 13 -9.08 12.24 -23.06
C ASP A 13 -9.02 13.31 -21.94
N GLY A 14 -8.87 12.89 -20.68
CA GLY A 14 -8.86 13.77 -19.52
C GLY A 14 -10.24 14.20 -19.03
N VAL A 15 -11.32 13.70 -19.64
CA VAL A 15 -12.69 14.01 -19.21
C VAL A 15 -13.03 13.24 -17.94
N GLU A 16 -13.47 13.97 -16.93
CA GLU A 16 -14.08 13.42 -15.73
C GLU A 16 -15.59 13.29 -15.90
N LYS A 17 -16.14 12.13 -15.52
CA LYS A 17 -17.58 11.87 -15.59
C LYS A 17 -17.99 10.93 -14.47
N GLU A 18 -19.25 11.00 -14.04
CA GLU A 18 -19.85 9.94 -13.24
C GLU A 18 -20.58 8.93 -14.14
N LEU A 19 -20.34 7.65 -13.93
CA LEU A 19 -20.96 6.53 -14.64
C LEU A 19 -21.67 5.58 -13.68
N SER A 20 -22.64 4.86 -14.20
CA SER A 20 -23.22 3.70 -13.53
C SER A 20 -22.29 2.48 -13.62
N LEU A 21 -22.56 1.40 -12.87
CA LEU A 21 -21.76 0.17 -13.00
C LEU A 21 -21.83 -0.40 -14.42
N THR A 22 -23.01 -0.43 -15.04
CA THR A 22 -23.18 -0.93 -16.41
C THR A 22 -22.36 -0.12 -17.40
N GLU A 23 -22.51 1.21 -17.41
CA GLU A 23 -21.77 2.08 -18.33
C GLU A 23 -20.25 2.01 -18.12
N LEU A 24 -19.80 1.86 -16.87
CA LEU A 24 -18.38 1.74 -16.56
C LEU A 24 -17.76 0.46 -17.14
N PHE A 25 -18.44 -0.68 -17.04
CA PHE A 25 -17.93 -1.93 -17.65
C PHE A 25 -18.01 -1.90 -19.19
N GLU A 26 -19.02 -1.24 -19.76
CA GLU A 26 -19.12 -1.02 -21.22
C GLU A 26 -17.98 -0.13 -21.75
N GLN A 27 -17.51 0.83 -20.95
CA GLN A 27 -16.47 1.81 -21.31
C GLN A 27 -15.11 1.50 -20.68
N ALA A 28 -14.89 0.28 -20.16
CA ALA A 28 -13.71 -0.05 -19.34
C ALA A 28 -12.37 0.19 -20.05
N GLU A 29 -12.32 0.09 -21.38
CA GLU A 29 -11.13 0.38 -22.17
C GLU A 29 -10.86 1.90 -22.31
N GLU A 30 -11.90 2.73 -22.27
CA GLU A 30 -11.78 4.19 -22.45
C GLU A 30 -11.45 4.92 -21.14
N ILE A 31 -11.60 4.21 -20.02
CA ILE A 31 -11.40 4.72 -18.68
C ILE A 31 -9.97 4.41 -18.26
N ARG A 32 -9.22 5.45 -17.87
CA ARG A 32 -7.88 5.29 -17.30
C ARG A 32 -7.95 4.80 -15.86
N ARG A 33 -8.85 5.39 -15.05
CA ARG A 33 -8.99 5.07 -13.61
C ARG A 33 -10.31 5.55 -13.03
N VAL A 34 -10.60 5.17 -11.78
CA VAL A 34 -11.85 5.45 -11.06
C VAL A 34 -11.54 6.33 -9.83
N PRO A 35 -11.22 7.62 -10.02
CA PRO A 35 -10.74 8.47 -8.93
C PRO A 35 -11.87 8.72 -7.93
N GLY A 36 -11.76 8.19 -6.72
CA GLY A 36 -12.69 8.51 -5.64
C GLY A 36 -12.45 9.90 -5.02
N ASP A 37 -13.27 10.28 -4.04
CA ASP A 37 -13.09 11.53 -3.29
C ASP A 37 -11.78 11.52 -2.47
N LEU A 38 -11.24 10.32 -2.19
CA LEU A 38 -9.91 10.06 -1.64
C LEU A 38 -9.28 8.87 -2.37
N PRO A 39 -7.93 8.76 -2.42
CA PRO A 39 -7.25 7.58 -2.98
C PRO A 39 -7.70 6.25 -2.38
N THR A 40 -8.01 6.23 -1.09
CA THR A 40 -8.46 5.01 -0.39
C THR A 40 -9.83 4.53 -0.87
N GLN A 41 -10.69 5.42 -1.38
CA GLN A 41 -11.95 5.01 -2.01
C GLN A 41 -11.70 4.22 -3.29
N GLU A 42 -10.76 4.64 -4.12
CA GLU A 42 -10.46 3.97 -5.39
C GLU A 42 -10.05 2.51 -5.17
N PHE A 43 -9.22 2.22 -4.15
CA PHE A 43 -8.87 0.85 -3.77
C PHE A 43 -10.12 0.00 -3.45
N ALA A 44 -11.05 0.57 -2.68
CA ALA A 44 -12.28 -0.13 -2.28
C ALA A 44 -13.24 -0.32 -3.48
N LEU A 45 -13.34 0.68 -4.36
CA LEU A 45 -14.16 0.63 -5.56
C LEU A 45 -13.62 -0.39 -6.56
N VAL A 46 -12.30 -0.43 -6.81
CA VAL A 46 -11.71 -1.43 -7.71
C VAL A 46 -11.92 -2.85 -7.17
N ARG A 47 -11.81 -3.07 -5.86
CA ARG A 47 -12.15 -4.36 -5.24
C ARG A 47 -13.62 -4.73 -5.41
N LEU A 48 -14.54 -3.76 -5.30
CA LEU A 48 -15.96 -3.98 -5.60
C LEU A 48 -16.16 -4.39 -7.08
N LEU A 49 -15.49 -3.70 -8.01
CA LEU A 49 -15.54 -4.03 -9.44
C LEU A 49 -14.98 -5.42 -9.73
N LEU A 50 -13.86 -5.79 -9.09
CA LEU A 50 -13.30 -7.14 -9.16
C LEU A 50 -14.26 -8.18 -8.59
N ALA A 51 -14.95 -7.91 -7.49
CA ALA A 51 -15.94 -8.84 -6.94
C ALA A 51 -17.11 -9.07 -7.91
N VAL A 52 -17.58 -8.02 -8.60
CA VAL A 52 -18.56 -8.14 -9.68
C VAL A 52 -18.00 -8.96 -10.83
N LEU A 53 -16.78 -8.70 -11.28
CA LEU A 53 -16.15 -9.39 -12.41
C LEU A 53 -15.91 -10.88 -12.10
N TYR A 54 -15.33 -11.19 -10.94
CA TYR A 54 -15.16 -12.56 -10.45
C TYR A 54 -16.49 -13.29 -10.48
N ASP A 55 -17.53 -12.71 -9.90
CA ASP A 55 -18.79 -13.42 -9.73
C ASP A 55 -19.62 -13.49 -11.03
N ALA A 56 -19.55 -12.48 -11.88
CA ALA A 56 -20.11 -12.53 -13.24
C ALA A 56 -19.47 -13.67 -14.05
N LEU A 57 -18.20 -14.01 -13.79
CA LEU A 57 -17.44 -15.10 -14.41
C LEU A 57 -17.47 -16.41 -13.60
N ASP A 58 -18.54 -16.66 -12.83
CA ASP A 58 -18.70 -17.89 -12.00
C ASP A 58 -17.53 -18.13 -11.02
N GLY A 59 -16.99 -17.06 -10.45
CA GLY A 59 -15.84 -17.11 -9.54
C GLY A 59 -14.49 -16.82 -10.22
N GLY A 60 -14.48 -16.32 -11.45
CA GLY A 60 -13.28 -15.85 -12.18
C GLY A 60 -12.89 -16.72 -13.38
N PRO A 61 -11.76 -16.43 -14.03
CA PRO A 61 -11.15 -17.35 -14.99
C PRO A 61 -10.86 -18.69 -14.30
N ALA A 62 -11.24 -19.80 -14.95
CA ALA A 62 -11.06 -21.12 -14.38
C ALA A 62 -9.58 -21.51 -14.30
N GLU A 63 -8.86 -21.17 -15.36
CA GLU A 63 -7.45 -21.45 -15.56
C GLU A 63 -6.77 -20.27 -16.25
N ARG A 64 -5.44 -20.30 -16.28
CA ARG A 64 -4.63 -19.27 -16.95
C ARG A 64 -5.03 -19.02 -18.40
N GLY A 65 -5.25 -20.05 -19.21
CA GLY A 65 -5.64 -19.89 -20.62
C GLY A 65 -6.93 -19.08 -20.79
N ALA A 66 -7.91 -19.26 -19.90
CA ALA A 66 -9.15 -18.47 -19.91
C ALA A 66 -8.89 -16.99 -19.56
N TRP A 67 -7.88 -16.69 -18.74
CA TRP A 67 -7.44 -15.32 -18.49
C TRP A 67 -6.73 -14.73 -19.72
N GLU A 68 -5.86 -15.51 -20.36
CA GLU A 68 -5.11 -15.09 -21.56
C GLU A 68 -6.04 -14.72 -22.72
N GLU A 69 -7.15 -15.44 -22.90
CA GLU A 69 -8.18 -15.11 -23.89
C GLU A 69 -8.79 -13.72 -23.64
N LEU A 70 -9.10 -13.38 -22.38
CA LEU A 70 -9.64 -12.06 -22.00
C LEU A 70 -8.62 -10.94 -22.23
N TRP A 71 -7.33 -11.23 -22.03
CA TRP A 71 -6.25 -10.27 -22.19
C TRP A 71 -5.89 -10.02 -23.66
N THR A 72 -5.54 -11.09 -24.37
CA THR A 72 -5.05 -11.03 -25.76
C THR A 72 -6.15 -10.71 -26.77
N GLY A 73 -7.40 -11.08 -26.50
CA GLY A 73 -8.54 -10.76 -27.34
C GLY A 73 -8.98 -9.29 -27.30
N GLY A 74 -8.28 -8.44 -26.54
CA GLY A 74 -8.54 -7.00 -26.50
C GLY A 74 -9.91 -6.64 -25.91
N PRO A 75 -10.41 -5.43 -26.21
CA PRO A 75 -11.71 -4.96 -25.71
C PRO A 75 -12.89 -5.85 -26.12
N GLU A 76 -12.80 -6.50 -27.29
CA GLU A 76 -13.87 -7.36 -27.83
C GLU A 76 -14.05 -8.65 -27.03
N ALA A 77 -12.96 -9.18 -26.45
CA ALA A 77 -13.01 -10.36 -25.58
C ALA A 77 -13.41 -10.04 -24.13
N PHE A 78 -13.46 -8.76 -23.74
CA PHE A 78 -13.90 -8.39 -22.40
C PHE A 78 -15.40 -8.73 -22.24
N PRO A 79 -15.82 -9.42 -21.16
CA PRO A 79 -17.10 -10.12 -21.13
C PRO A 79 -18.27 -9.20 -20.73
N VAL A 80 -18.40 -8.06 -21.41
CA VAL A 80 -19.37 -6.99 -21.11
C VAL A 80 -20.79 -7.53 -21.05
N ALA A 81 -21.23 -8.29 -22.05
CA ALA A 81 -22.60 -8.83 -22.09
C ALA A 81 -22.93 -9.72 -20.88
N ARG A 82 -21.94 -10.49 -20.40
CA ARG A 82 -22.09 -11.36 -19.23
C ARG A 82 -22.17 -10.53 -17.94
N ILE A 83 -21.32 -9.52 -17.81
CA ILE A 83 -21.31 -8.59 -16.67
C ILE A 83 -22.61 -7.78 -16.61
N THR A 84 -23.07 -7.22 -17.73
CA THR A 84 -24.29 -6.41 -17.76
C THR A 84 -25.54 -7.26 -17.54
N GLY A 85 -25.58 -8.49 -18.06
CA GLY A 85 -26.61 -9.48 -17.75
C GLY A 85 -26.67 -9.80 -16.25
N TYR A 86 -25.51 -10.06 -15.63
CA TYR A 86 -25.38 -10.28 -14.19
C TYR A 86 -25.86 -9.09 -13.35
N LEU A 87 -25.46 -7.88 -13.70
CA LEU A 87 -25.88 -6.66 -13.01
C LEU A 87 -27.40 -6.41 -13.17
N ALA A 88 -27.98 -6.80 -14.32
CA ALA A 88 -29.42 -6.73 -14.52
C ALA A 88 -30.17 -7.74 -13.65
N GLU A 89 -29.68 -8.99 -13.55
CA GLU A 89 -30.25 -10.04 -12.70
C GLU A 89 -30.25 -9.63 -11.22
N HIS A 90 -29.16 -9.03 -10.73
CA HIS A 90 -29.02 -8.67 -9.32
C HIS A 90 -29.39 -7.21 -9.02
N ARG A 91 -30.06 -6.50 -9.94
CA ARG A 91 -30.35 -5.07 -9.85
C ARG A 91 -30.95 -4.64 -8.51
N GLU A 92 -31.88 -5.40 -7.96
CA GLU A 92 -32.54 -5.08 -6.68
C GLU A 92 -31.55 -5.01 -5.50
N ARG A 93 -30.50 -5.84 -5.51
CA ARG A 93 -29.48 -5.86 -4.44
C ARG A 93 -28.46 -4.74 -4.57
N PHE A 94 -28.45 -4.03 -5.71
CA PHE A 94 -27.64 -2.84 -5.99
C PHE A 94 -28.46 -1.54 -5.91
N ASP A 95 -29.67 -1.60 -5.36
CA ASP A 95 -30.42 -0.41 -4.99
C ASP A 95 -29.95 0.08 -3.61
N LEU A 96 -29.37 1.28 -3.58
CA LEU A 96 -28.84 1.92 -2.38
C LEU A 96 -29.95 2.18 -1.34
N LEU A 97 -31.17 2.41 -1.80
CA LEU A 97 -32.32 2.81 -0.99
C LEU A 97 -33.39 1.72 -0.91
N HIS A 98 -33.04 0.47 -1.27
CA HIS A 98 -33.99 -0.63 -1.24
C HIS A 98 -34.60 -0.76 0.16
N PRO A 99 -35.93 -0.89 0.30
CA PRO A 99 -36.59 -0.88 1.61
C PRO A 99 -36.15 -2.04 2.52
N GLU A 100 -35.80 -3.19 1.95
CA GLU A 100 -35.46 -4.41 2.72
C GLU A 100 -34.02 -4.89 2.56
N ARG A 101 -33.33 -4.48 1.49
CA ARG A 101 -32.04 -5.06 1.05
C ARG A 101 -31.13 -3.97 0.48
N PRO A 102 -30.99 -2.82 1.17
CA PRO A 102 -30.23 -1.70 0.64
C PRO A 102 -28.79 -2.12 0.43
N PHE A 103 -28.21 -1.70 -0.70
CA PHE A 103 -26.85 -2.06 -1.06
C PHE A 103 -25.87 -1.72 0.09
N PHE A 104 -25.11 -2.73 0.53
CA PHE A 104 -24.11 -2.65 1.61
C PHE A 104 -24.63 -2.09 2.94
N GLN A 105 -25.93 -2.23 3.20
CA GLN A 105 -26.57 -1.64 4.37
C GLN A 105 -27.52 -2.63 5.04
N VAL A 106 -27.84 -2.35 6.30
CA VAL A 106 -28.83 -3.09 7.08
C VAL A 106 -30.09 -2.24 7.18
N ALA A 107 -31.17 -2.70 6.54
CA ALA A 107 -32.40 -1.92 6.33
C ALA A 107 -33.03 -1.38 7.63
N ASP A 108 -32.99 -2.18 8.70
CA ASP A 108 -33.62 -1.89 9.99
C ASP A 108 -32.61 -1.44 11.08
N LEU A 109 -31.37 -1.13 10.70
CA LEU A 109 -30.33 -0.72 11.65
C LEU A 109 -30.77 0.51 12.44
N ARG A 110 -30.70 0.41 13.77
CA ARG A 110 -31.04 1.51 14.69
C ARG A 110 -30.35 1.34 16.03
N THR A 111 -30.17 2.45 16.75
CA THR A 111 -29.81 2.43 18.16
C THR A 111 -31.05 2.26 19.04
N ASP A 112 -30.88 2.03 20.35
CA ASP A 112 -32.00 1.92 21.29
C ASP A 112 -32.86 3.20 21.34
N LYS A 113 -32.26 4.36 21.04
CA LYS A 113 -32.93 5.68 21.04
C LYS A 113 -33.31 6.17 19.65
N GLU A 114 -33.08 5.35 18.62
CA GLU A 114 -33.28 5.74 17.22
C GLU A 114 -32.46 6.98 16.82
N ASP A 115 -31.28 7.14 17.42
CA ASP A 115 -30.36 8.24 17.13
C ASP A 115 -29.88 8.17 15.67
N VAL A 116 -29.94 9.30 14.98
CA VAL A 116 -29.35 9.51 13.64
C VAL A 116 -28.13 10.42 13.79
N PHE A 117 -26.99 9.99 13.24
CA PHE A 117 -25.73 10.72 13.37
C PHE A 117 -25.36 11.47 12.08
N PRO A 118 -24.53 12.53 12.16
CA PRO A 118 -23.99 13.21 10.98
C PRO A 118 -23.19 12.27 10.06
N LEU A 119 -23.13 12.59 8.77
CA LEU A 119 -22.42 11.77 7.77
C LEU A 119 -20.90 11.83 7.91
N ASP A 120 -20.37 12.77 8.73
CA ASP A 120 -18.94 12.81 9.12
C ASP A 120 -18.46 11.50 9.78
N ARG A 121 -19.38 10.61 10.17
CA ARG A 121 -19.03 9.26 10.65
C ARG A 121 -18.57 8.30 9.55
N ILE A 122 -18.92 8.55 8.29
CA ILE A 122 -18.53 7.71 7.15
C ILE A 122 -17.63 8.46 6.16
N VAL A 123 -17.67 9.80 6.16
CA VAL A 123 -16.74 10.63 5.40
C VAL A 123 -15.41 10.67 6.13
N ALA A 124 -14.37 10.13 5.50
CA ALA A 124 -13.01 10.20 6.02
C ALA A 124 -12.33 11.49 5.54
N ASP A 125 -11.62 12.17 6.45
CA ASP A 125 -10.68 13.25 6.17
C ASP A 125 -9.30 12.87 6.75
N VAL A 126 -8.22 13.32 6.10
CA VAL A 126 -6.84 13.03 6.52
C VAL A 126 -6.04 14.35 6.64
N PRO A 127 -5.48 14.68 7.82
CA PRO A 127 -5.62 13.98 9.11
C PRO A 127 -7.00 14.21 9.75
N SER A 128 -7.53 13.20 10.45
CA SER A 128 -8.83 13.31 11.11
C SER A 128 -8.74 14.18 12.39
N ASN A 129 -9.76 15.01 12.63
CA ASN A 129 -9.95 15.97 13.75
C ASN A 129 -9.40 17.39 13.59
N ASP A 130 -8.74 17.73 12.48
CA ASP A 130 -8.44 19.13 12.23
C ASP A 130 -9.60 19.76 11.43
N ARG A 131 -10.62 20.25 12.15
CA ARG A 131 -11.80 20.92 11.55
C ARG A 131 -11.43 22.11 10.65
N PHE A 132 -10.19 22.59 10.73
CA PHE A 132 -9.64 23.65 9.89
C PHE A 132 -8.90 23.13 8.65
N LEU A 133 -8.62 21.83 8.55
CA LEU A 133 -7.96 21.18 7.41
C LEU A 133 -8.88 20.23 6.63
N THR A 134 -10.16 20.14 6.98
CA THR A 134 -11.14 19.49 6.11
C THR A 134 -11.30 20.31 4.83
N MET A 135 -11.26 19.64 3.68
CA MET A 135 -11.55 20.26 2.38
C MET A 135 -13.03 20.70 2.26
N ARG A 136 -13.88 20.33 3.25
CA ARG A 136 -15.31 20.65 3.28
C ARG A 136 -15.59 21.80 4.25
N ALA A 137 -15.80 23.00 3.71
CA ALA A 137 -16.10 24.21 4.47
C ALA A 137 -17.32 24.11 5.42
N HIS A 138 -18.22 23.15 5.21
CA HIS A 138 -19.45 22.97 6.00
C HIS A 138 -19.61 21.56 6.61
N GLY A 139 -18.58 20.70 6.56
CA GLY A 139 -18.67 19.29 6.94
C GLY A 139 -19.59 18.48 6.04
N ALA A 140 -19.81 17.21 6.36
CA ALA A 140 -20.70 16.31 5.62
C ALA A 140 -22.15 16.37 6.14
N GLN A 141 -22.81 17.52 6.01
CA GLN A 141 -24.21 17.66 6.45
C GLN A 141 -25.21 16.96 5.52
N ARG A 142 -24.95 17.03 4.20
CA ARG A 142 -25.75 16.38 3.17
C ARG A 142 -24.83 15.82 2.11
N LEU A 143 -25.19 14.65 1.58
CA LEU A 143 -24.47 14.00 0.49
C LEU A 143 -25.46 13.61 -0.60
N SER A 144 -25.04 13.76 -1.86
CA SER A 144 -25.75 13.16 -2.98
C SER A 144 -25.76 11.63 -2.80
N PHE A 145 -26.73 10.94 -3.39
CA PHE A 145 -26.75 9.47 -3.31
C PHE A 145 -25.53 8.82 -3.98
N ALA A 146 -24.99 9.45 -5.02
CA ALA A 146 -23.76 9.01 -5.68
C ALA A 146 -22.58 9.02 -4.70
N GLU A 147 -22.38 10.15 -4.03
CA GLU A 147 -21.30 10.33 -3.06
C GLU A 147 -21.50 9.46 -1.81
N ALA A 148 -22.73 9.40 -1.28
CA ALA A 148 -23.06 8.55 -0.14
C ALA A 148 -22.79 7.06 -0.44
N ALA A 149 -23.05 6.59 -1.66
CA ALA A 149 -22.73 5.23 -2.07
C ALA A 149 -21.23 4.95 -2.03
N ARG A 150 -20.38 5.89 -2.47
CA ARG A 150 -18.92 5.77 -2.38
C ARG A 150 -18.45 5.66 -0.93
N TRP A 151 -18.98 6.49 -0.04
CA TRP A 151 -18.66 6.44 1.38
C TRP A 151 -19.19 5.19 2.09
N VAL A 152 -20.34 4.65 1.67
CA VAL A 152 -20.81 3.34 2.14
C VAL A 152 -19.82 2.24 1.77
N VAL A 153 -19.32 2.19 0.53
CA VAL A 153 -18.29 1.20 0.14
C VAL A 153 -17.00 1.41 0.95
N HIS A 154 -16.55 2.66 1.06
CA HIS A 154 -15.30 3.02 1.76
C HIS A 154 -15.31 2.68 3.25
N VAL A 155 -16.41 2.92 3.97
CA VAL A 155 -16.46 2.70 5.42
C VAL A 155 -16.35 1.20 5.78
N HIS A 156 -16.75 0.30 4.89
CA HIS A 156 -16.48 -1.14 5.07
C HIS A 156 -14.98 -1.46 4.93
N ALA A 157 -14.25 -0.70 4.12
CA ALA A 157 -12.86 -0.92 3.78
C ALA A 157 -11.86 -0.29 4.77
N TRP A 158 -12.01 1.00 5.08
CA TRP A 158 -10.95 1.81 5.71
C TRP A 158 -11.31 2.45 7.06
N ASP A 159 -12.48 2.16 7.62
CA ASP A 159 -12.94 2.78 8.86
C ASP A 159 -12.07 2.44 10.09
N VAL A 160 -12.03 3.39 11.04
CA VAL A 160 -11.25 3.32 12.29
C VAL A 160 -11.85 2.33 13.30
N ALA A 161 -11.04 1.91 14.27
CA ALA A 161 -11.40 1.00 15.35
C ALA A 161 -11.92 1.71 16.62
N GLY A 162 -12.41 2.95 16.52
CA GLY A 162 -12.99 3.68 17.66
C GLY A 162 -14.29 3.06 18.19
N ILE A 163 -14.77 3.52 19.35
CA ILE A 163 -16.06 3.08 19.91
C ILE A 163 -17.20 3.47 18.96
N LYS A 164 -18.07 2.50 18.61
CA LYS A 164 -19.20 2.72 17.70
C LYS A 164 -20.54 2.57 18.40
N SER A 165 -21.59 3.07 17.75
CA SER A 165 -22.96 2.93 18.24
C SER A 165 -23.33 1.45 18.33
N GLY A 166 -23.98 1.06 19.42
CA GLY A 166 -24.52 -0.29 19.58
C GLY A 166 -25.87 -0.40 18.91
N ALA A 167 -25.94 -1.19 17.84
CA ALA A 167 -27.19 -1.46 17.15
C ALA A 167 -28.10 -2.39 17.97
N VAL A 168 -29.41 -2.24 17.80
CA VAL A 168 -30.38 -3.22 18.31
C VAL A 168 -30.14 -4.54 17.59
N GLY A 169 -30.08 -5.64 18.36
CA GLY A 169 -29.76 -6.97 17.84
C GLY A 169 -28.28 -7.34 17.86
N ASP A 170 -27.35 -6.40 18.11
CA ASP A 170 -25.93 -6.75 18.29
C ASP A 170 -25.67 -7.28 19.72
N PRO A 171 -25.29 -8.56 19.89
CA PRO A 171 -25.05 -9.17 21.20
C PRO A 171 -23.80 -8.60 21.91
N ARG A 172 -22.92 -7.89 21.20
CA ARG A 172 -21.72 -7.27 21.75
C ARG A 172 -22.02 -5.92 22.42
N LYS A 173 -23.22 -5.37 22.21
CA LYS A 173 -23.64 -4.07 22.73
C LYS A 173 -23.58 -4.03 24.26
N LYS A 174 -22.87 -3.03 24.80
CA LYS A 174 -22.80 -2.70 26.23
C LYS A 174 -23.05 -1.21 26.40
N ALA A 175 -24.09 -0.85 27.16
CA ALA A 175 -24.49 0.54 27.42
C ALA A 175 -24.67 1.37 26.12
N GLY A 176 -25.36 0.81 25.11
CA GLY A 176 -25.64 1.50 23.84
C GLY A 176 -24.43 1.65 22.91
N LYS A 177 -23.30 0.99 23.22
CA LYS A 177 -22.05 1.08 22.46
C LYS A 177 -21.45 -0.29 22.21
N VAL A 178 -20.62 -0.39 21.18
CA VAL A 178 -19.73 -1.54 20.95
C VAL A 178 -18.29 -1.03 20.97
N TYR A 179 -17.47 -1.67 21.80
CA TYR A 179 -16.06 -1.34 22.01
C TYR A 179 -15.20 -1.81 20.82
N PRO A 180 -13.96 -1.28 20.67
CA PRO A 180 -13.10 -1.54 19.52
C PRO A 180 -13.05 -3.01 19.08
N ASN A 181 -13.38 -3.26 17.81
CA ASN A 181 -13.36 -4.60 17.20
C ASN A 181 -12.64 -4.59 15.83
N GLY A 182 -11.52 -3.87 15.76
CA GLY A 182 -10.69 -3.75 14.57
C GLY A 182 -11.10 -2.63 13.62
N VAL A 183 -10.21 -2.36 12.66
CA VAL A 183 -10.42 -1.40 11.56
C VAL A 183 -11.31 -1.99 10.46
N GLY A 184 -11.49 -1.30 9.33
CA GLY A 184 -12.18 -1.83 8.15
C GLY A 184 -11.48 -3.05 7.55
N SER A 185 -12.06 -3.65 6.50
CA SER A 185 -11.59 -4.92 5.91
C SER A 185 -10.22 -4.86 5.26
N VAL A 186 -9.76 -3.68 4.85
CA VAL A 186 -8.43 -3.48 4.25
C VAL A 186 -7.54 -2.57 5.08
N GLY A 187 -8.05 -2.04 6.21
CA GLY A 187 -7.34 -1.06 7.03
C GLY A 187 -5.98 -1.53 7.55
N MET A 188 -5.77 -2.83 7.77
CA MET A 188 -4.46 -3.35 8.20
C MET A 188 -3.53 -3.69 7.04
N LEU A 189 -3.98 -3.59 5.79
CA LEU A 189 -3.17 -3.96 4.62
C LEU A 189 -2.19 -2.84 4.26
N GLY A 190 -1.01 -3.23 3.77
CA GLY A 190 -0.27 -2.39 2.84
C GLY A 190 -0.75 -2.72 1.45
N GLY A 191 -1.87 -2.08 1.04
CA GLY A 191 -2.57 -2.37 -0.19
C GLY A 191 -1.67 -2.19 -1.41
N VAL A 192 -1.68 -3.16 -2.32
CA VAL A 192 -0.99 -3.13 -3.62
C VAL A 192 -2.01 -3.42 -4.70
N LEU A 193 -2.25 -2.44 -5.56
CA LEU A 193 -3.12 -2.54 -6.73
C LEU A 193 -2.26 -2.39 -7.98
N VAL A 194 -2.42 -3.28 -8.95
CA VAL A 194 -1.70 -3.17 -10.22
C VAL A 194 -2.55 -2.41 -11.23
N GLU A 195 -2.07 -1.27 -11.70
CA GLU A 195 -2.75 -0.45 -12.71
C GLU A 195 -2.15 -0.73 -14.10
N GLY A 196 -3.03 -0.92 -15.08
CA GLY A 196 -2.69 -0.95 -16.50
C GLY A 196 -2.92 0.41 -17.16
N LEU A 197 -2.97 0.43 -18.49
CA LEU A 197 -3.27 1.63 -19.26
C LEU A 197 -4.76 2.00 -19.14
N SER A 198 -5.65 1.00 -19.15
CA SER A 198 -7.10 1.16 -19.00
C SER A 198 -7.64 0.48 -17.73
N LEU A 199 -8.92 0.74 -17.40
CA LEU A 199 -9.62 0.07 -16.32
C LEU A 199 -9.82 -1.41 -16.66
N ARG A 200 -10.04 -1.77 -17.93
CA ARG A 200 -10.06 -3.17 -18.37
C ARG A 200 -8.74 -3.85 -18.00
N GLU A 201 -7.61 -3.29 -18.38
CA GLU A 201 -6.30 -3.86 -18.05
C GLU A 201 -6.08 -3.92 -16.54
N THR A 202 -6.41 -2.85 -15.82
CA THR A 202 -6.33 -2.80 -14.35
C THR A 202 -7.15 -3.93 -13.71
N LEU A 203 -8.37 -4.19 -14.18
CA LEU A 203 -9.17 -5.28 -13.65
C LEU A 203 -8.55 -6.65 -13.96
N LEU A 204 -8.06 -6.87 -15.19
CA LEU A 204 -7.47 -8.16 -15.59
C LEU A 204 -6.15 -8.44 -14.87
N LEU A 205 -5.28 -7.44 -14.69
CA LEU A 205 -4.01 -7.57 -13.95
C LEU A 205 -4.21 -7.95 -12.48
N ASN A 206 -5.40 -7.69 -11.91
CA ASN A 206 -5.76 -8.07 -10.54
C ASN A 206 -6.76 -9.23 -10.47
N LEU A 207 -7.04 -9.90 -11.60
CA LEU A 207 -7.98 -11.02 -11.71
C LEU A 207 -7.22 -12.35 -11.73
N VAL A 208 -6.75 -12.79 -10.57
CA VAL A 208 -6.05 -14.08 -10.41
C VAL A 208 -7.01 -15.24 -10.72
N PRO A 209 -6.65 -16.19 -11.61
CA PRO A 209 -7.44 -17.39 -11.93
C PRO A 209 -7.64 -18.34 -10.73
N ARG A 210 -8.65 -19.22 -10.82
CA ARG A 210 -9.02 -20.10 -9.70
C ARG A 210 -8.07 -21.27 -9.46
N ASP A 211 -7.38 -21.75 -10.49
CA ASP A 211 -6.42 -22.85 -10.42
C ASP A 211 -5.08 -22.44 -9.77
N GLU A 212 -4.80 -21.14 -9.70
CA GLU A 212 -3.66 -20.52 -9.01
C GLU A 212 -3.80 -20.57 -7.46
N THR A 213 -4.17 -21.73 -6.94
CA THR A 213 -4.50 -22.00 -5.52
C THR A 213 -3.35 -21.76 -4.54
N ALA A 214 -2.10 -21.77 -5.03
CA ALA A 214 -0.92 -21.40 -4.25
C ALA A 214 -0.84 -19.89 -3.97
N LEU A 215 -1.43 -19.07 -4.84
CA LEU A 215 -1.45 -17.62 -4.77
C LEU A 215 -2.76 -17.09 -4.19
N LEU A 216 -3.89 -17.68 -4.59
CA LEU A 216 -5.22 -17.29 -4.14
C LEU A 216 -6.12 -18.51 -3.94
N GLN A 217 -6.56 -18.71 -2.70
CA GLN A 217 -7.47 -19.79 -2.34
C GLN A 217 -8.91 -19.41 -2.68
N HIS A 218 -9.58 -20.33 -3.37
CA HIS A 218 -11.00 -20.26 -3.67
C HIS A 218 -11.74 -21.39 -2.95
N ASP A 219 -12.92 -21.09 -2.42
CA ASP A 219 -13.87 -22.05 -1.87
C ASP A 219 -15.19 -21.93 -2.66
N ASP A 220 -15.87 -23.06 -2.90
CA ASP A 220 -17.12 -23.09 -3.66
C ASP A 220 -18.25 -22.27 -3.00
N ARG A 221 -18.14 -22.00 -1.69
CA ARG A 221 -19.06 -21.14 -0.93
C ARG A 221 -18.79 -19.65 -1.10
N ASP A 222 -17.75 -19.28 -1.82
CA ASP A 222 -17.39 -17.88 -2.05
C ASP A 222 -18.51 -17.15 -2.80
N LEU A 223 -19.11 -16.17 -2.12
CA LEU A 223 -20.20 -15.36 -2.64
C LEU A 223 -20.03 -13.92 -2.19
N PRO A 224 -20.24 -12.95 -3.11
CA PRO A 224 -20.30 -11.56 -2.71
C PRO A 224 -21.53 -11.32 -1.84
N VAL A 225 -21.48 -10.33 -0.96
CA VAL A 225 -22.54 -10.06 0.02
C VAL A 225 -23.94 -9.96 -0.60
N TRP A 226 -24.06 -9.40 -1.81
CA TRP A 226 -25.36 -9.20 -2.47
C TRP A 226 -25.96 -10.48 -3.04
N ARG A 227 -25.20 -11.58 -3.17
CA ARG A 227 -25.74 -12.90 -3.56
C ARG A 227 -26.02 -13.82 -2.39
N ARG A 228 -25.69 -13.40 -1.17
CA ARG A 228 -26.02 -14.21 0.00
C ARG A 228 -27.53 -14.35 0.16
N PRO A 229 -28.00 -15.52 0.58
CA PRO A 229 -29.43 -15.80 0.76
C PRO A 229 -30.10 -14.80 1.71
N GLN A 230 -29.42 -14.46 2.81
CA GLN A 230 -29.87 -13.47 3.78
C GLN A 230 -28.98 -12.22 3.73
N PRO A 231 -29.56 -11.01 3.67
CA PRO A 231 -28.78 -9.79 3.85
C PRO A 231 -28.22 -9.75 5.29
N PRO A 232 -27.06 -9.10 5.51
CA PRO A 232 -26.49 -8.97 6.85
C PRO A 232 -27.47 -8.29 7.82
N GLY A 233 -27.54 -8.81 9.05
CA GLY A 233 -28.26 -8.19 10.15
C GLY A 233 -27.37 -7.27 11.00
N ALA A 234 -27.87 -6.79 12.13
CA ALA A 234 -27.07 -5.99 13.08
C ALA A 234 -25.98 -6.81 13.80
N ALA A 235 -26.20 -8.11 14.00
CA ALA A 235 -25.26 -9.02 14.63
C ALA A 235 -24.12 -9.40 13.66
N PRO A 236 -22.93 -9.76 14.18
CA PRO A 236 -21.92 -10.42 13.37
C PRO A 236 -22.43 -11.80 12.90
N GLU A 237 -22.01 -12.21 11.71
CA GLU A 237 -22.35 -13.50 11.14
C GLU A 237 -21.74 -14.65 11.94
N THR A 238 -22.46 -15.75 12.07
CA THR A 238 -22.03 -16.90 12.89
C THR A 238 -20.86 -17.68 12.30
N ASP A 239 -20.64 -17.57 10.99
CA ASP A 239 -19.58 -18.25 10.25
C ASP A 239 -18.35 -17.36 9.98
N ALA A 240 -18.31 -16.15 10.57
CA ALA A 240 -17.27 -15.15 10.30
C ALA A 240 -15.85 -15.69 10.53
N ASP A 241 -15.66 -16.62 11.48
CA ASP A 241 -14.35 -17.22 11.78
C ASP A 241 -13.84 -18.18 10.69
N ALA A 242 -14.72 -18.77 9.88
CA ALA A 242 -14.34 -19.66 8.78
C ALA A 242 -14.06 -18.90 7.46
N ARG A 243 -14.49 -17.64 7.41
CA ARG A 243 -14.47 -16.75 6.26
C ARG A 243 -13.21 -15.84 6.28
N PRO A 244 -12.79 -15.26 5.14
CA PRO A 244 -13.48 -15.21 3.84
C PRO A 244 -13.35 -16.51 3.04
N TYR A 245 -14.39 -16.88 2.29
CA TYR A 245 -14.37 -18.06 1.42
C TYR A 245 -13.57 -17.86 0.12
N GLY A 246 -13.35 -16.61 -0.30
CA GLY A 246 -12.56 -16.30 -1.48
C GLY A 246 -12.59 -14.80 -1.77
N PRO A 247 -12.13 -14.37 -2.97
CA PRO A 247 -12.06 -12.96 -3.32
C PRO A 247 -13.43 -12.28 -3.34
N ARG A 248 -14.52 -12.96 -3.71
CA ARG A 248 -15.85 -12.32 -3.79
C ARG A 248 -16.37 -11.94 -2.41
N ASP A 249 -16.22 -12.83 -1.43
CA ASP A 249 -16.52 -12.58 -0.03
C ASP A 249 -15.58 -11.52 0.57
N LEU A 250 -14.27 -11.69 0.37
CA LEU A 250 -13.26 -10.79 0.93
C LEU A 250 -13.39 -9.34 0.41
N TYR A 251 -13.61 -9.17 -0.88
CA TYR A 251 -13.70 -7.84 -1.50
C TYR A 251 -15.03 -7.13 -1.17
N THR A 252 -16.02 -7.88 -0.67
CA THR A 252 -17.33 -7.35 -0.24
C THR A 252 -17.54 -7.50 1.26
N TRP A 253 -16.46 -7.66 2.03
CA TRP A 253 -16.50 -7.93 3.45
C TRP A 253 -17.24 -6.86 4.23
N GLN A 254 -18.19 -7.28 5.07
CA GLN A 254 -19.06 -6.38 5.80
C GLN A 254 -18.45 -6.00 7.16
N ALA A 255 -17.31 -5.29 7.16
CA ALA A 255 -16.61 -4.91 8.41
C ALA A 255 -17.42 -3.98 9.34
N ARG A 256 -18.41 -3.30 8.78
CA ARG A 256 -19.34 -2.39 9.45
C ARG A 256 -20.78 -2.82 9.16
N ARG A 257 -21.71 -2.26 9.93
CA ARG A 257 -23.14 -2.21 9.58
C ARG A 257 -23.50 -0.75 9.41
N VAL A 258 -24.11 -0.42 8.28
CA VAL A 258 -24.40 0.95 7.88
C VAL A 258 -25.87 1.06 7.54
N ARG A 259 -26.47 2.21 7.85
CA ARG A 259 -27.77 2.62 7.30
C ARG A 259 -27.78 4.12 7.07
N LEU A 260 -28.02 4.51 5.84
CA LEU A 260 -28.22 5.90 5.46
C LEU A 260 -29.64 6.35 5.82
N HIS A 261 -29.75 7.57 6.30
CA HIS A 261 -31.00 8.30 6.48
C HIS A 261 -31.08 9.40 5.43
N HIS A 262 -32.21 9.45 4.72
CA HIS A 262 -32.41 10.30 3.57
C HIS A 262 -33.83 10.87 3.52
N ASP A 263 -34.03 11.94 2.78
CA ASP A 263 -35.35 12.57 2.55
C ASP A 263 -35.90 12.30 1.14
N GLY A 264 -35.25 11.40 0.40
CA GLY A 264 -35.60 11.04 -0.97
C GLY A 264 -34.90 11.88 -2.03
N ARG A 265 -34.15 12.91 -1.63
CA ARG A 265 -33.27 13.68 -2.53
C ARG A 265 -31.80 13.47 -2.21
N GLU A 266 -31.47 13.47 -0.92
CA GLU A 266 -30.09 13.37 -0.44
C GLU A 266 -30.04 12.58 0.88
N ALA A 267 -28.86 12.06 1.21
CA ALA A 267 -28.59 11.54 2.55
C ALA A 267 -28.31 12.72 3.49
N TYR A 268 -28.87 12.68 4.71
CA TYR A 268 -28.65 13.69 5.76
C TYR A 268 -28.07 13.10 7.05
N GLY A 269 -27.99 11.78 7.16
CA GLY A 269 -27.48 11.13 8.35
C GLY A 269 -27.21 9.65 8.18
N VAL A 270 -26.62 9.04 9.19
CA VAL A 270 -26.18 7.64 9.18
C VAL A 270 -26.27 7.01 10.55
N VAL A 271 -26.55 5.71 10.57
CA VAL A 271 -26.24 4.83 11.71
C VAL A 271 -25.07 3.94 11.31
N LEU A 272 -23.99 3.99 12.09
CA LEU A 272 -22.78 3.21 11.88
C LEU A 272 -22.49 2.35 13.11
N ALA A 273 -22.41 1.04 12.90
CA ALA A 273 -22.09 0.04 13.92
C ALA A 273 -21.00 -0.93 13.43
N TYR A 274 -20.48 -1.74 14.35
CA TYR A 274 -19.52 -2.80 14.00
C TYR A 274 -20.19 -3.94 13.24
N GLY A 275 -19.54 -4.42 12.20
CA GLY A 275 -19.94 -5.61 11.45
C GLY A 275 -19.08 -6.82 11.84
N ASP A 276 -18.65 -7.55 10.82
CA ASP A 276 -17.87 -8.78 10.96
C ASP A 276 -16.37 -8.43 11.11
N PRO A 277 -15.69 -8.85 12.18
CA PRO A 277 -14.25 -8.66 12.28
C PRO A 277 -13.54 -9.53 11.24
N LEU A 278 -12.58 -8.95 10.51
CA LEU A 278 -11.74 -9.72 9.59
C LEU A 278 -10.45 -10.18 10.29
N PRO A 279 -10.17 -11.49 10.39
CA PRO A 279 -8.97 -12.00 11.04
C PRO A 279 -7.76 -11.93 10.08
N TYR A 280 -6.97 -10.87 10.12
CA TYR A 280 -5.79 -10.67 9.25
C TYR A 280 -4.65 -11.71 9.41
N ARG A 281 -4.72 -12.63 10.36
CA ARG A 281 -3.61 -13.56 10.64
C ARG A 281 -3.55 -14.64 9.57
N ASN A 282 -2.36 -14.93 9.05
CA ASN A 282 -2.13 -16.01 8.08
C ASN A 282 -3.06 -15.96 6.84
N MET A 283 -3.52 -14.75 6.47
CA MET A 283 -4.40 -14.53 5.32
C MET A 283 -3.66 -14.43 3.96
N HIS A 284 -2.36 -14.73 3.92
CA HIS A 284 -1.51 -14.59 2.72
C HIS A 284 -1.87 -15.50 1.55
N GLY A 285 -2.69 -16.53 1.78
CA GLY A 285 -3.29 -17.34 0.71
C GLY A 285 -4.70 -16.87 0.30
N ARG A 286 -5.30 -15.87 0.96
CA ARG A 286 -6.66 -15.39 0.67
C ARG A 286 -6.71 -13.92 0.24
N GLU A 287 -5.73 -13.12 0.64
CA GLU A 287 -5.62 -11.70 0.30
C GLU A 287 -4.41 -11.45 -0.60
N PRO A 288 -4.62 -11.20 -1.90
CA PRO A 288 -3.51 -11.08 -2.85
C PRO A 288 -2.91 -9.68 -2.94
N MET A 289 -3.61 -8.64 -2.46
CA MET A 289 -3.24 -7.24 -2.61
C MET A 289 -2.45 -6.70 -1.41
N SER A 290 -1.71 -7.55 -0.68
CA SER A 290 -0.85 -7.10 0.42
C SER A 290 0.41 -7.96 0.50
N GLY A 291 1.54 -7.32 0.81
CA GLY A 291 2.71 -8.03 1.29
C GLY A 291 2.53 -8.50 2.73
N TRP A 292 3.33 -9.46 3.16
CA TRP A 292 3.25 -10.07 4.48
C TRP A 292 4.60 -10.07 5.18
N ARG A 293 4.57 -9.95 6.50
CA ARG A 293 5.74 -10.04 7.36
C ARG A 293 5.53 -11.11 8.41
N ARG A 294 6.57 -11.88 8.69
CA ARG A 294 6.58 -12.83 9.79
C ARG A 294 6.58 -12.08 11.12
N SER A 295 5.88 -12.61 12.13
CA SER A 295 5.69 -11.95 13.42
C SER A 295 5.99 -12.90 14.58
N GLU A 296 7.26 -13.02 14.95
CA GLU A 296 7.71 -13.86 16.09
C GLU A 296 6.99 -13.54 17.41
N GLN A 297 6.60 -12.28 17.62
CA GLN A 297 5.83 -11.89 18.80
C GLN A 297 4.47 -12.61 18.86
N GLN A 298 3.80 -12.74 17.71
CA GLN A 298 2.53 -13.47 17.61
C GLN A 298 2.77 -14.97 17.68
N GLU A 299 3.85 -15.48 17.07
CA GLU A 299 4.22 -16.91 17.17
C GLU A 299 4.37 -17.34 18.64
N LYS A 300 5.11 -16.56 19.44
CA LYS A 300 5.28 -16.80 20.88
C LYS A 300 3.95 -16.72 21.64
N LYS A 301 3.10 -15.74 21.30
CA LYS A 301 1.80 -15.54 21.95
C LYS A 301 0.83 -16.70 21.68
N LEU A 302 0.86 -17.25 20.46
CA LEU A 302 -0.10 -18.24 19.98
C LEU A 302 0.43 -19.68 20.07
N ARG A 303 1.73 -19.85 20.26
CA ARG A 303 2.43 -21.15 20.21
C ARG A 303 2.23 -21.83 18.85
N GLU A 304 2.25 -21.03 17.79
CA GLU A 304 2.07 -21.42 16.40
C GLU A 304 3.22 -20.79 15.59
N SER A 305 3.77 -21.52 14.61
CA SER A 305 4.83 -21.02 13.75
C SER A 305 4.74 -21.71 12.37
N PRO A 306 4.83 -20.97 11.25
CA PRO A 306 5.01 -19.52 11.17
C PRO A 306 3.70 -18.74 11.38
N VAL A 307 3.80 -17.48 11.82
CA VAL A 307 2.66 -16.53 11.84
C VAL A 307 2.99 -15.28 11.03
N TYR A 308 2.19 -15.02 10.01
CA TYR A 308 2.27 -13.85 9.14
C TYR A 308 1.15 -12.85 9.43
N LEU A 309 1.51 -11.58 9.32
CA LEU A 309 0.60 -10.43 9.36
C LEU A 309 0.83 -9.55 8.13
N PRO A 310 -0.17 -8.75 7.72
CA PRO A 310 0.04 -7.79 6.65
C PRO A 310 1.20 -6.83 6.96
N ARG A 311 1.97 -6.50 5.93
CA ARG A 311 2.99 -5.46 5.99
C ARG A 311 2.34 -4.14 5.57
N THR A 312 2.10 -3.26 6.53
CA THR A 312 1.56 -1.91 6.27
C THR A 312 2.60 -1.01 5.60
N HIS A 313 2.14 -0.03 4.85
CA HIS A 313 2.98 1.03 4.31
C HIS A 313 3.43 2.01 5.41
N ASP A 314 4.58 2.64 5.21
CA ASP A 314 5.13 3.66 6.10
C ASP A 314 5.03 5.03 5.39
N PRO A 315 4.15 5.95 5.85
CA PRO A 315 3.98 7.27 5.22
C PRO A 315 5.25 8.14 5.21
N SER A 316 6.25 7.83 6.04
CA SER A 316 7.53 8.55 6.06
C SER A 316 8.53 8.08 4.98
N ARG A 317 8.14 7.10 4.16
CA ARG A 317 9.01 6.52 3.13
C ARG A 317 8.30 6.53 1.78
N THR A 318 9.03 6.95 0.75
CA THR A 318 8.60 6.79 -0.64
C THR A 318 8.50 5.30 -1.00
N ALA A 319 7.61 4.97 -1.93
CA ALA A 319 7.33 3.60 -2.37
C ALA A 319 8.60 2.83 -2.76
N TRP A 320 9.51 3.47 -3.50
CA TRP A 320 10.69 2.80 -4.04
C TRP A 320 11.67 2.35 -2.95
N ARG A 321 11.68 3.02 -1.78
CA ARG A 321 12.47 2.58 -0.63
C ARG A 321 11.95 1.27 -0.02
N GLY A 322 10.70 0.92 -0.32
CA GLY A 322 10.06 -0.35 0.01
C GLY A 322 10.15 -1.41 -1.09
N LEU A 323 10.78 -1.12 -2.24
CA LEU A 323 10.76 -1.98 -3.44
C LEU A 323 11.16 -3.42 -3.15
N ALA A 324 12.24 -3.64 -2.37
CA ALA A 324 12.67 -4.98 -1.99
C ALA A 324 11.54 -5.78 -1.33
N SER A 325 10.78 -5.17 -0.42
CA SER A 325 9.66 -5.87 0.24
C SER A 325 8.49 -6.17 -0.71
N LEU A 326 8.33 -5.40 -1.79
CA LEU A 326 7.31 -5.66 -2.80
C LEU A 326 7.69 -6.83 -3.71
N ILE A 327 8.95 -6.88 -4.18
CA ILE A 327 9.38 -7.86 -5.19
C ILE A 327 9.93 -9.16 -4.59
N THR A 328 10.48 -9.14 -3.36
CA THR A 328 11.01 -10.35 -2.68
C THR A 328 10.18 -10.77 -1.46
N GLY A 329 9.26 -9.90 -1.00
CA GLY A 329 8.50 -10.09 0.23
C GLY A 329 9.19 -9.60 1.50
N TYR A 330 10.49 -9.29 1.45
CA TYR A 330 11.25 -8.86 2.62
C TYR A 330 12.46 -7.98 2.28
N PRO A 331 12.90 -7.08 3.19
CA PRO A 331 14.17 -6.40 3.00
C PRO A 331 15.33 -7.41 3.18
N PRO A 332 16.45 -7.28 2.44
CA PRO A 332 17.59 -8.21 2.51
C PRO A 332 18.11 -8.45 3.94
N GLU A 333 18.10 -7.42 4.78
CA GLU A 333 18.51 -7.48 6.19
C GLU A 333 17.68 -8.46 7.04
N ALA A 334 16.47 -8.81 6.61
CA ALA A 334 15.59 -9.71 7.34
C ALA A 334 16.02 -11.18 7.23
N VAL A 335 16.71 -11.58 6.16
CA VAL A 335 17.20 -12.96 5.94
C VAL A 335 18.24 -13.34 6.99
N GLN A 336 19.11 -12.39 7.36
CA GLN A 336 20.14 -12.60 8.37
C GLN A 336 19.57 -12.82 9.77
N LYS A 337 18.35 -12.33 10.04
CA LYS A 337 17.66 -12.44 11.34
C LYS A 337 16.73 -13.65 11.42
N SER A 338 16.18 -14.12 10.30
CA SER A 338 15.31 -15.29 10.28
C SER A 338 16.12 -16.58 10.43
N GLY A 339 16.00 -17.26 11.57
CA GLY A 339 16.51 -18.62 11.74
C GLY A 339 15.88 -19.62 10.76
N ARG A 340 16.52 -20.78 10.55
CA ARG A 340 16.05 -21.85 9.65
C ARG A 340 14.61 -22.26 9.98
N GLY A 341 13.64 -22.04 9.09
CA GLY A 341 12.30 -22.62 9.22
C GLY A 341 11.14 -22.01 8.42
N ALA A 342 11.21 -20.74 8.00
CA ALA A 342 10.22 -20.09 7.11
C ALA A 342 10.70 -18.70 6.68
N ASP A 343 10.23 -18.22 5.52
CA ASP A 343 10.61 -16.90 4.97
C ASP A 343 10.27 -15.73 5.92
N PRO A 344 11.09 -14.67 5.94
CA PRO A 344 10.83 -13.51 6.80
C PRO A 344 9.64 -12.66 6.33
N GLY A 345 9.18 -12.85 5.09
CA GLY A 345 8.03 -12.18 4.51
C GLY A 345 7.61 -12.80 3.19
N ILE A 346 6.48 -12.33 2.67
CA ILE A 346 5.87 -12.82 1.43
C ILE A 346 5.49 -11.60 0.60
N SER A 347 5.81 -11.61 -0.70
CA SER A 347 5.39 -10.56 -1.63
C SER A 347 3.86 -10.55 -1.81
N PRO A 348 3.26 -9.44 -2.27
CA PRO A 348 1.86 -9.43 -2.68
C PRO A 348 1.60 -10.52 -3.73
N ARG A 349 0.59 -11.38 -3.51
CA ARG A 349 0.32 -12.50 -4.42
C ARG A 349 -0.13 -12.05 -5.80
N VAL A 350 -0.72 -10.85 -5.92
CA VAL A 350 -1.01 -10.25 -7.23
C VAL A 350 0.27 -9.96 -8.03
N LEU A 351 1.36 -9.55 -7.38
CA LEU A 351 2.65 -9.35 -8.06
C LEU A 351 3.33 -10.68 -8.39
N ALA A 352 3.23 -11.67 -7.49
CA ALA A 352 3.74 -13.01 -7.76
C ALA A 352 3.04 -13.63 -8.98
N TRP A 353 1.71 -13.51 -9.06
CA TRP A 353 0.91 -13.92 -10.22
C TRP A 353 1.42 -13.33 -11.53
N LEU A 354 1.69 -12.01 -11.55
CA LEU A 354 2.20 -11.35 -12.75
C LEU A 354 3.64 -11.75 -13.08
N GLY A 355 4.45 -12.08 -12.07
CA GLY A 355 5.78 -12.66 -12.25
C GLY A 355 5.73 -14.03 -12.91
N ASP A 356 4.81 -14.89 -12.48
CA ASP A 356 4.57 -16.22 -13.08
C ASP A 356 4.06 -16.07 -14.52
N MET A 357 3.13 -15.15 -14.77
CA MET A 357 2.63 -14.84 -16.12
C MET A 357 3.73 -14.36 -17.07
N ALA A 358 4.65 -13.52 -16.60
CA ALA A 358 5.75 -13.00 -17.41
C ALA A 358 6.73 -14.09 -17.89
N VAL A 359 6.74 -15.24 -17.22
CA VAL A 359 7.61 -16.37 -17.55
C VAL A 359 6.85 -17.43 -18.34
N GLU A 360 5.62 -17.69 -17.97
CA GLU A 360 4.88 -18.88 -18.39
C GLU A 360 3.81 -18.59 -19.47
N SER A 361 3.63 -17.33 -19.85
CA SER A 361 2.64 -16.89 -20.85
C SER A 361 3.24 -15.97 -21.91
N ASP A 362 2.82 -16.14 -23.17
CA ASP A 362 3.11 -15.19 -24.25
C ASP A 362 2.18 -13.95 -24.22
N ALA A 363 1.14 -13.95 -23.39
CA ALA A 363 0.15 -12.87 -23.31
C ALA A 363 0.68 -11.64 -22.57
N LEU A 364 1.55 -11.85 -21.58
CA LEU A 364 2.21 -10.81 -20.79
C LEU A 364 3.71 -11.03 -20.89
N ASP A 365 4.37 -10.27 -21.76
CA ASP A 365 5.81 -10.41 -21.90
C ASP A 365 6.58 -9.82 -20.70
N ARG A 366 7.86 -10.22 -20.58
CA ARG A 366 8.75 -9.73 -19.50
C ARG A 366 9.04 -8.24 -19.56
N ASN A 367 8.92 -7.60 -20.73
CA ASN A 367 9.15 -6.16 -20.92
C ASN A 367 7.93 -5.34 -20.49
N HIS A 368 6.75 -5.95 -20.33
CA HIS A 368 5.52 -5.25 -19.98
C HIS A 368 5.70 -4.46 -18.68
N VAL A 369 5.37 -3.17 -18.74
CA VAL A 369 5.51 -2.25 -17.61
C VAL A 369 4.15 -2.10 -16.94
N VAL A 370 4.11 -2.39 -15.65
CA VAL A 370 2.93 -2.19 -14.82
C VAL A 370 3.17 -1.10 -13.80
N ARG A 371 2.09 -0.46 -13.36
CA ARG A 371 2.11 0.46 -12.23
C ARG A 371 1.63 -0.24 -10.97
N ALA A 372 2.53 -0.53 -10.04
CA ALA A 372 2.17 -1.02 -8.71
C ALA A 372 1.85 0.16 -7.79
N ARG A 373 0.56 0.40 -7.57
CA ARG A 373 0.06 1.47 -6.69
C ARG A 373 -0.08 0.97 -5.25
N LEU A 374 0.47 1.74 -4.33
CA LEU A 374 0.57 1.47 -2.90
C LEU A 374 -0.44 2.32 -2.14
N LEU A 375 -1.43 1.68 -1.54
CA LEU A 375 -2.56 2.34 -0.87
C LEU A 375 -2.67 1.85 0.58
N GLY A 376 -2.78 2.76 1.53
CA GLY A 376 -2.86 2.39 2.94
C GLY A 376 -3.29 3.51 3.87
N CYS A 377 -3.63 3.17 5.11
CA CYS A 377 -3.88 4.14 6.18
C CYS A 377 -2.95 3.86 7.35
N ARG A 378 -2.34 4.92 7.90
CA ARG A 378 -1.73 4.89 9.22
C ARG A 378 -2.73 5.40 10.23
N TYR A 379 -3.16 4.53 11.14
CA TYR A 379 -4.04 4.93 12.23
C TYR A 379 -3.25 5.43 13.43
N GLY A 380 -3.81 6.43 14.12
CA GLY A 380 -3.25 7.01 15.33
C GLY A 380 -3.59 6.21 16.60
N THR A 381 -3.74 6.93 17.72
CA THR A 381 -3.99 6.36 19.04
C THR A 381 -5.11 5.32 19.04
N GLN A 382 -4.80 4.10 19.49
CA GLN A 382 -5.73 2.96 19.56
C GLN A 382 -6.45 2.64 18.23
N GLN A 383 -5.86 3.04 17.10
CA GLN A 383 -6.47 2.92 15.78
C GLN A 383 -7.83 3.64 15.66
N SER A 384 -8.07 4.66 16.48
CA SER A 384 -9.37 5.35 16.59
C SER A 384 -9.51 6.59 15.71
N VAL A 385 -8.42 7.00 15.06
CA VAL A 385 -8.34 8.13 14.13
C VAL A 385 -7.41 7.76 12.97
N VAL A 386 -7.65 8.32 11.78
CA VAL A 386 -6.69 8.23 10.68
C VAL A 386 -5.64 9.33 10.89
N ALA A 387 -4.40 8.92 11.11
CA ALA A 387 -3.28 9.84 11.27
C ALA A 387 -2.68 10.22 9.91
N ASP A 388 -2.69 9.29 8.95
CA ASP A 388 -2.09 9.47 7.64
C ASP A 388 -2.69 8.52 6.61
N ALA A 389 -2.51 8.83 5.32
CA ALA A 389 -2.86 7.97 4.21
C ALA A 389 -1.70 7.88 3.22
N VAL A 390 -1.47 6.69 2.69
CA VAL A 390 -0.46 6.42 1.67
C VAL A 390 -1.17 6.26 0.34
N ASP A 391 -0.74 7.04 -0.65
CA ASP A 391 -0.99 6.87 -2.07
C ASP A 391 0.31 7.16 -2.82
N ASP A 392 0.99 6.12 -3.25
CA ASP A 392 2.23 6.20 -4.02
C ASP A 392 2.22 5.09 -5.08
N SER A 393 3.11 5.12 -6.07
CA SER A 393 3.13 4.13 -7.14
C SER A 393 4.51 3.93 -7.74
N LEU A 394 4.81 2.70 -8.17
CA LEU A 394 6.04 2.38 -8.90
C LEU A 394 5.71 1.80 -10.26
N ASP A 395 6.30 2.39 -11.29
CA ASP A 395 6.27 1.85 -12.64
C ASP A 395 7.48 0.91 -12.79
N MET A 396 7.22 -0.36 -13.09
CA MET A 396 8.27 -1.38 -13.22
C MET A 396 7.91 -2.44 -14.25
N SER A 397 8.94 -2.96 -14.91
CA SER A 397 8.85 -4.08 -15.84
C SER A 397 8.59 -5.39 -15.08
N LEU A 398 7.79 -6.30 -15.66
CA LEU A 398 7.49 -7.59 -15.05
C LEU A 398 8.72 -8.49 -14.88
N VAL A 399 9.81 -8.24 -15.62
CA VAL A 399 11.08 -8.97 -15.41
C VAL A 399 11.57 -8.88 -13.96
N LEU A 400 11.28 -7.78 -13.25
CA LEU A 400 11.65 -7.62 -11.84
C LEU A 400 10.90 -8.58 -10.90
N LEU A 401 9.79 -9.15 -11.36
CA LEU A 401 8.95 -10.08 -10.62
C LEU A 401 9.21 -11.53 -11.01
N SER A 402 10.08 -11.78 -12.00
CA SER A 402 10.40 -13.11 -12.52
C SER A 402 10.88 -14.05 -11.41
N PRO A 403 10.25 -15.23 -11.24
CA PRO A 403 10.74 -16.24 -10.30
C PRO A 403 12.07 -16.87 -10.73
N ASP A 404 12.29 -17.02 -12.04
CA ASP A 404 13.40 -17.80 -12.62
C ASP A 404 14.74 -17.05 -12.67
N ASP A 405 14.69 -15.73 -12.88
CA ASP A 405 15.88 -14.90 -13.07
C ASP A 405 15.91 -13.76 -12.04
N PRO A 406 16.74 -13.87 -10.98
CA PRO A 406 16.87 -12.83 -9.99
C PRO A 406 17.64 -11.60 -10.47
N THR A 407 18.31 -11.63 -11.63
CA THR A 407 19.30 -10.60 -12.02
C THR A 407 18.75 -9.18 -11.95
N PHE A 408 17.62 -8.91 -12.61
CA PHE A 408 17.00 -7.58 -12.60
C PHE A 408 16.47 -7.18 -11.22
N ARG A 409 15.95 -8.15 -10.47
CA ARG A 409 15.47 -7.96 -9.10
C ARG A 409 16.62 -7.57 -8.16
N ASP A 410 17.76 -8.26 -8.24
CA ASP A 410 18.92 -8.01 -7.38
C ASP A 410 19.54 -6.64 -7.68
N ILE A 411 19.62 -6.27 -8.96
CA ILE A 411 20.06 -4.93 -9.40
C ILE A 411 19.12 -3.83 -8.88
N ALA A 412 17.81 -4.04 -8.94
CA ALA A 412 16.83 -3.12 -8.38
C ALA A 412 16.98 -2.95 -6.86
N VAL A 413 17.18 -4.05 -6.13
CA VAL A 413 17.43 -4.01 -4.68
C VAL A 413 18.75 -3.31 -4.35
N GLN A 414 19.82 -3.59 -5.09
CA GLN A 414 21.12 -2.96 -4.90
C GLN A 414 21.07 -1.45 -5.16
N ALA A 415 20.32 -1.01 -6.17
CA ALA A 415 20.12 0.42 -6.44
C ALA A 415 19.46 1.15 -5.26
N VAL A 416 18.46 0.55 -4.61
CA VAL A 416 17.84 1.10 -3.39
C VAL A 416 18.85 1.15 -2.24
N GLN A 417 19.64 0.10 -2.04
CA GLN A 417 20.67 0.06 -0.99
C GLN A 417 21.75 1.15 -1.19
N LEU A 418 22.18 1.39 -2.43
CA LEU A 418 23.11 2.47 -2.76
C LEU A 418 22.52 3.84 -2.40
N ALA A 419 21.24 4.07 -2.70
CA ALA A 419 20.55 5.31 -2.36
C ALA A 419 20.44 5.52 -0.84
N GLU A 420 20.00 4.49 -0.10
CA GLU A 420 19.92 4.53 1.37
C GLU A 420 21.32 4.78 1.99
N LYS A 421 22.38 4.17 1.44
CA LYS A 421 23.77 4.40 1.88
C LYS A 421 24.26 5.81 1.60
N ALA A 422 23.97 6.36 0.41
CA ALA A 422 24.32 7.73 0.05
C ALA A 422 23.62 8.76 0.96
N VAL A 423 22.31 8.61 1.18
CA VAL A 423 21.54 9.50 2.05
C VAL A 423 21.92 9.34 3.52
N TRP A 424 22.30 8.14 3.97
CA TRP A 424 22.87 7.93 5.30
C TRP A 424 24.17 8.72 5.49
N LEU A 425 25.06 8.73 4.50
CA LEU A 425 26.29 9.55 4.53
C LEU A 425 25.98 11.06 4.58
N LEU A 426 24.95 11.50 3.85
CA LEU A 426 24.48 12.90 3.89
C LEU A 426 23.96 13.29 5.28
N GLY A 427 23.18 12.40 5.91
CA GLY A 427 22.74 12.60 7.28
C GLY A 427 23.90 12.68 8.27
N ASN A 428 24.94 11.86 8.09
CA ASN A 428 26.14 11.93 8.93
C ASN A 428 26.93 13.23 8.73
N LEU A 429 26.98 13.76 7.50
CA LEU A 429 27.56 15.07 7.23
C LEU A 429 26.81 16.16 8.02
N ALA A 430 25.48 16.21 7.93
CA ALA A 430 24.68 17.18 8.68
C ALA A 430 24.86 17.07 10.20
N SER A 431 24.87 15.84 10.72
CA SER A 431 25.17 15.53 12.12
C SER A 431 26.56 16.03 12.53
N GLY A 432 27.58 15.81 11.69
CA GLY A 432 28.95 16.25 11.94
C GLY A 432 29.12 17.76 11.90
N LEU A 433 28.43 18.45 10.99
CA LEU A 433 28.41 19.91 10.92
C LEU A 433 27.74 20.52 12.16
N ALA A 434 26.62 19.96 12.61
CA ALA A 434 25.95 20.37 13.84
C ALA A 434 26.84 20.13 15.07
N GLN A 435 27.52 18.98 15.13
CA GLN A 435 28.47 18.65 16.19
C GLN A 435 29.65 19.63 16.22
N ALA A 436 30.20 19.99 15.06
CA ALA A 436 31.26 20.99 14.94
C ALA A 436 30.81 22.36 15.47
N ALA A 437 29.56 22.75 15.21
CA ALA A 437 28.95 23.97 15.74
C ALA A 437 28.52 23.87 17.22
N GLY A 438 28.58 22.69 17.84
CA GLY A 438 28.07 22.47 19.20
C GLY A 438 26.55 22.45 19.34
N ALA A 439 25.83 22.20 18.24
CA ALA A 439 24.37 22.14 18.19
C ALA A 439 23.85 20.70 18.35
N ASP A 440 22.52 20.58 18.50
CA ASP A 440 21.83 19.30 18.43
C ASP A 440 21.97 18.67 17.03
N GLN A 441 22.13 17.35 17.00
CA GLN A 441 22.45 16.61 15.78
C GLN A 441 21.24 15.92 15.15
N GLU A 442 20.19 15.65 15.93
CA GLU A 442 19.08 14.82 15.46
C GLU A 442 18.26 15.54 14.37
N THR A 443 17.93 16.80 14.60
CA THR A 443 17.10 17.58 13.65
C THR A 443 17.81 17.79 12.31
N PRO A 444 19.05 18.32 12.24
CA PRO A 444 19.74 18.50 10.97
C PRO A 444 19.96 17.19 10.21
N ARG A 445 20.20 16.08 10.94
CA ARG A 445 20.35 14.76 10.33
C ARG A 445 19.06 14.28 9.68
N ALA A 446 17.92 14.47 10.33
CA ALA A 446 16.62 14.10 9.77
C ALA A 446 16.31 14.94 8.52
N GLU A 447 16.45 16.27 8.61
CA GLU A 447 16.21 17.19 7.48
C GLU A 447 17.10 16.87 6.28
N ALA A 448 18.39 16.59 6.50
CA ALA A 448 19.30 16.22 5.43
C ALA A 448 18.92 14.88 4.77
N ARG A 449 18.40 13.92 5.54
CA ARG A 449 17.90 12.65 4.99
C ARG A 449 16.64 12.86 4.16
N ASP A 450 15.70 13.67 4.63
CA ASP A 450 14.46 13.96 3.91
C ASP A 450 14.76 14.69 2.58
N ARG A 451 15.66 15.68 2.61
CA ARG A 451 16.17 16.34 1.39
C ARG A 451 16.86 15.37 0.45
N GLY A 452 17.69 14.47 0.99
CA GLY A 452 18.40 13.46 0.21
C GLY A 452 17.47 12.49 -0.50
N PHE A 453 16.46 11.95 0.19
CA PHE A 453 15.47 11.08 -0.46
C PHE A 453 14.56 11.84 -1.43
N GLY A 454 14.21 13.09 -1.13
CA GLY A 454 13.46 13.95 -2.04
C GLY A 454 14.18 14.19 -3.37
N ASP A 455 15.48 14.52 -3.34
CA ASP A 455 16.26 14.79 -4.56
C ASP A 455 16.56 13.50 -5.38
N LEU A 456 16.54 12.33 -4.73
CA LEU A 456 16.71 11.03 -5.39
C LEU A 456 15.41 10.40 -5.90
N ASP A 457 14.24 10.91 -5.52
CA ASP A 457 12.94 10.28 -5.80
C ASP A 457 12.66 10.16 -7.30
N ASP A 458 12.56 11.30 -8.00
CA ASP A 458 12.29 11.33 -9.45
C ASP A 458 13.38 10.59 -10.25
N PRO A 459 14.69 10.81 -10.02
CA PRO A 459 15.73 10.06 -10.71
C PRO A 459 15.63 8.55 -10.52
N PHE A 460 15.31 8.07 -9.31
CA PHE A 460 15.17 6.64 -9.06
C PHE A 460 13.99 6.05 -9.84
N ARG A 461 12.83 6.71 -9.82
CA ARG A 461 11.63 6.23 -10.51
C ARG A 461 11.85 6.14 -12.03
N HIS A 462 12.50 7.14 -12.62
CA HIS A 462 12.86 7.10 -14.04
C HIS A 462 13.88 6.01 -14.37
N TRP A 463 14.81 5.74 -13.46
CA TRP A 463 15.77 4.64 -13.61
C TRP A 463 15.07 3.28 -13.54
N LEU A 464 14.19 3.07 -12.55
CA LEU A 464 13.46 1.82 -12.33
C LEU A 464 12.57 1.47 -13.53
N ALA A 465 11.83 2.45 -14.07
CA ALA A 465 10.95 2.24 -15.22
C ALA A 465 11.67 1.84 -16.51
N ARG A 466 13.00 2.08 -16.59
CA ARG A 466 13.84 1.69 -17.73
C ARG A 466 14.47 0.32 -17.57
N LEU A 467 14.46 -0.25 -16.37
CA LEU A 467 15.07 -1.54 -16.10
C LEU A 467 14.20 -2.64 -16.72
N GLY A 468 14.72 -3.32 -17.74
CA GLY A 468 13.98 -4.35 -18.47
C GLY A 468 14.90 -5.24 -19.33
N PRO A 469 14.37 -6.35 -19.89
CA PRO A 469 15.10 -7.31 -20.72
C PRO A 469 15.97 -6.70 -21.84
N ASP A 470 15.54 -5.58 -22.42
CA ASP A 470 16.24 -4.91 -23.53
C ASP A 470 17.41 -4.02 -23.08
N THR A 471 17.74 -4.02 -21.78
CA THR A 471 18.78 -3.18 -21.18
C THR A 471 19.89 -4.02 -20.57
N ASP A 472 21.10 -3.45 -20.53
CA ASP A 472 22.19 -4.00 -19.71
C ASP A 472 22.00 -3.51 -18.26
N PRO A 473 21.60 -4.40 -17.33
CA PRO A 473 21.24 -3.99 -15.98
C PRO A 473 22.45 -3.47 -15.18
N GLU A 474 23.66 -3.99 -15.44
CA GLU A 474 24.89 -3.53 -14.78
C GLU A 474 25.28 -2.12 -15.27
N ALA A 475 25.18 -1.89 -16.58
CA ALA A 475 25.41 -0.56 -17.14
C ALA A 475 24.39 0.46 -16.62
N LEU A 476 23.11 0.08 -16.48
CA LEU A 476 22.09 0.93 -15.87
C LEU A 476 22.37 1.19 -14.39
N LEU A 477 22.82 0.19 -13.64
CA LEU A 477 23.20 0.37 -12.24
C LEU A 477 24.37 1.35 -12.08
N GLU A 478 25.36 1.30 -12.97
CA GLU A 478 26.47 2.26 -12.98
C GLU A 478 26.00 3.69 -13.27
N VAL A 479 25.01 3.87 -14.16
CA VAL A 479 24.37 5.18 -14.38
C VAL A 479 23.67 5.68 -13.12
N TRP A 480 22.93 4.80 -12.44
CA TRP A 480 22.28 5.13 -11.16
C TRP A 480 23.30 5.51 -10.09
N ARG A 481 24.37 4.74 -9.96
CA ARG A 481 25.46 4.95 -9.01
C ARG A 481 26.06 6.36 -9.11
N ARG A 482 26.38 6.78 -10.34
CA ARG A 482 26.88 8.15 -10.61
C ARG A 482 25.84 9.21 -10.30
N THR A 483 24.59 8.97 -10.70
CA THR A 483 23.48 9.90 -10.44
C THR A 483 23.28 10.13 -8.95
N ALA A 484 23.17 9.05 -8.16
CA ALA A 484 23.01 9.14 -6.71
C ALA A 484 24.21 9.81 -6.03
N HIS A 485 25.44 9.46 -6.44
CA HIS A 485 26.66 10.10 -5.95
C HIS A 485 26.64 11.61 -6.21
N ASP A 486 26.39 12.04 -7.45
CA ASP A 486 26.50 13.45 -7.84
C ASP A 486 25.42 14.32 -7.19
N ARG A 487 24.18 13.81 -7.12
CA ARG A 487 23.04 14.41 -6.43
C ARG A 487 23.34 14.63 -4.94
N VAL A 488 23.70 13.55 -4.25
CA VAL A 488 24.00 13.62 -2.81
C VAL A 488 25.25 14.45 -2.52
N ARG A 489 26.26 14.41 -3.38
CA ARG A 489 27.44 15.29 -3.26
C ARG A 489 27.06 16.76 -3.37
N ALA A 490 26.19 17.12 -4.32
CA ALA A 490 25.71 18.50 -4.48
C ALA A 490 24.97 18.98 -3.22
N LEU A 491 24.06 18.17 -2.67
CA LEU A 491 23.40 18.49 -1.40
C LEU A 491 24.40 18.63 -0.25
N GLY A 492 25.42 17.77 -0.21
CA GLY A 492 26.47 17.86 0.80
C GLY A 492 27.26 19.17 0.72
N LEU A 493 27.56 19.65 -0.50
CA LEU A 493 28.20 20.95 -0.70
C LEU A 493 27.33 22.09 -0.17
N GLU A 494 26.03 22.09 -0.48
CA GLU A 494 25.09 23.09 0.02
C GLU A 494 25.01 23.11 1.54
N LEU A 495 25.03 21.94 2.20
CA LEU A 495 25.04 21.86 3.67
C LEU A 495 26.32 22.44 4.28
N VAL A 496 27.47 22.22 3.64
CA VAL A 496 28.75 22.79 4.09
C VAL A 496 28.77 24.30 3.87
N GLU A 497 28.33 24.79 2.71
CA GLU A 497 28.24 26.22 2.40
C GLU A 497 27.24 26.95 3.31
N GLY A 498 26.16 26.28 3.70
CA GLY A 498 25.18 26.77 4.66
C GLY A 498 25.61 26.66 6.13
N SER A 499 26.77 26.06 6.42
CA SER A 499 27.26 25.91 7.80
C SER A 499 27.80 27.25 8.34
N GLY A 500 27.41 27.60 9.57
CA GLY A 500 27.80 28.86 10.20
C GLY A 500 29.27 28.90 10.63
N GLU A 501 29.77 30.11 10.97
CA GLU A 501 31.16 30.34 11.41
C GLU A 501 31.60 29.40 12.54
N ALA A 502 30.69 29.05 13.47
CA ALA A 502 30.97 28.11 14.55
C ALA A 502 31.38 26.70 14.08
N ALA A 503 30.81 26.20 12.97
CA ALA A 503 31.20 24.92 12.39
C ALA A 503 32.57 25.01 11.68
N TRP A 504 32.90 26.19 11.15
CA TRP A 504 34.19 26.46 10.51
C TRP A 504 35.33 26.58 11.52
N GLU A 505 35.13 27.33 12.61
CA GLU A 505 36.06 27.38 13.75
C GLU A 505 36.24 25.99 14.37
N GLY A 506 35.14 25.23 14.44
CA GLY A 506 35.14 23.85 14.91
C GLY A 506 35.49 23.72 16.39
N ARG A 507 35.57 22.48 16.87
CA ARG A 507 35.75 22.18 18.30
C ARG A 507 36.67 20.99 18.51
N VAL A 508 37.39 21.02 19.64
CA VAL A 508 38.22 19.91 20.08
C VAL A 508 37.36 18.94 20.88
N LEU A 509 37.28 17.69 20.43
CA LEU A 509 36.46 16.64 21.03
C LEU A 509 37.32 15.48 21.51
N PRO A 510 36.95 14.79 22.61
CA PRO A 510 37.66 13.63 23.10
C PRO A 510 37.46 12.41 22.18
N THR A 511 38.49 11.57 22.04
CA THR A 511 38.39 10.26 21.37
C THR A 511 38.06 9.14 22.38
N ALA A 512 37.44 8.06 21.91
CA ALA A 512 37.09 6.90 22.76
C ALA A 512 38.32 6.16 23.31
N GLN A 513 39.46 6.26 22.64
CA GLN A 513 40.71 5.56 22.95
C GLN A 513 41.68 6.41 23.80
N GLY A 514 41.24 7.59 24.28
CA GLY A 514 42.06 8.53 25.02
C GLY A 514 42.87 9.44 24.08
N GLY A 515 42.45 10.71 23.98
CA GLY A 515 43.02 11.70 23.08
C GLY A 515 41.98 12.76 22.71
N THR A 516 42.37 13.73 21.88
CA THR A 516 41.45 14.73 21.33
C THR A 516 41.65 14.89 19.83
N TYR A 517 40.58 15.19 19.11
CA TYR A 517 40.63 15.53 17.69
C TYR A 517 39.89 16.85 17.44
N TRP A 518 40.31 17.60 16.43
CA TRP A 518 39.65 18.84 16.01
C TRP A 518 38.63 18.52 14.93
N LEU A 519 37.36 18.82 15.21
CA LEU A 519 36.25 18.64 14.29
C LEU A 519 35.78 20.01 13.77
N ASN A 520 35.92 20.24 12.48
CA ASN A 520 35.44 21.43 11.76
C ASN A 520 34.77 21.03 10.43
N SER A 521 34.10 21.98 9.77
CA SER A 521 33.38 21.74 8.51
C SER A 521 34.25 21.09 7.43
N ALA A 522 35.49 21.53 7.24
CA ALA A 522 36.41 20.96 6.26
C ALA A 522 36.76 19.48 6.55
N SER A 523 36.96 19.13 7.83
CA SER A 523 37.25 17.75 8.23
C SER A 523 36.05 16.82 8.01
N VAL A 524 34.84 17.28 8.34
CA VAL A 524 33.58 16.54 8.15
C VAL A 524 33.31 16.36 6.65
N GLU A 525 33.47 17.42 5.87
CA GLU A 525 33.29 17.39 4.42
C GLU A 525 34.27 16.42 3.75
N ASN A 526 35.56 16.48 4.09
CA ASN A 526 36.56 15.58 3.52
C ASN A 526 36.24 14.10 3.83
N HIS A 527 35.79 13.81 5.06
CA HIS A 527 35.33 12.48 5.42
C HIS A 527 34.11 12.06 4.59
N PHE A 528 33.10 12.93 4.48
CA PHE A 528 31.90 12.68 3.67
C PHE A 528 32.25 12.41 2.20
N ARG A 529 33.04 13.27 1.55
CA ARG A 529 33.44 13.12 0.15
C ARG A 529 34.20 11.82 -0.09
N ARG A 530 35.13 11.46 0.81
CA ARG A 530 35.87 10.19 0.74
C ARG A 530 34.92 9.00 0.85
N GLN A 531 34.05 8.98 1.87
CA GLN A 531 33.13 7.88 2.09
C GLN A 531 32.10 7.76 0.99
N LEU A 532 31.58 8.88 0.45
CA LEU A 532 30.63 8.86 -0.66
C LEU A 532 31.29 8.28 -1.93
N ARG A 533 32.52 8.66 -2.23
CA ARG A 533 33.28 8.10 -3.35
C ARG A 533 33.50 6.59 -3.20
N VAL A 534 33.99 6.13 -2.05
CA VAL A 534 34.33 4.72 -1.83
C VAL A 534 33.08 3.86 -1.70
N ARG A 535 32.07 4.29 -0.95
CA ARG A 535 30.92 3.45 -0.63
C ARG A 535 29.81 3.47 -1.67
N VAL A 536 29.77 4.48 -2.52
CA VAL A 536 28.74 4.65 -3.55
C VAL A 536 29.34 4.57 -4.94
N LEU A 537 30.36 5.38 -5.29
CA LEU A 537 30.87 5.47 -6.67
C LEU A 537 31.80 4.33 -7.08
N LEU A 538 32.66 3.88 -6.17
CA LEU A 538 33.60 2.79 -6.37
C LEU A 538 33.45 1.77 -5.23
N PRO A 539 32.26 1.15 -5.07
CA PRO A 539 32.09 0.14 -4.06
C PRO A 539 33.10 -0.97 -4.36
N GLU A 540 34.07 -1.17 -3.47
CA GLU A 540 34.85 -2.40 -3.48
C GLU A 540 33.85 -3.56 -3.35
N GLU A 541 34.14 -4.69 -4.01
CA GLU A 541 33.40 -5.94 -3.80
C GLU A 541 33.64 -6.38 -2.35
N ASP A 542 32.94 -5.76 -1.41
CA ASP A 542 33.20 -5.96 0.01
C ASP A 542 32.48 -7.21 0.49
N ASP A 543 33.32 -8.16 0.90
CA ASP A 543 32.99 -9.35 1.65
C ASP A 543 32.05 -9.00 2.81
N SER A 544 31.10 -9.88 3.06
CA SER A 544 30.10 -9.70 4.11
C SER A 544 30.74 -9.39 5.47
N THR A 545 30.08 -8.49 6.23
CA THR A 545 30.27 -8.15 7.65
C THR A 545 31.25 -7.02 7.99
N ASP A 546 30.73 -5.78 8.01
CA ASP A 546 30.94 -4.96 9.22
C ASP A 546 29.84 -3.89 9.40
N THR A 547 28.82 -4.25 10.18
CA THR A 547 27.93 -3.31 10.86
C THR A 547 28.38 -3.15 12.31
N THR A 548 29.63 -2.75 12.51
CA THR A 548 30.05 -2.14 13.77
C THR A 548 30.63 -0.78 13.46
N GLY A 549 30.10 0.21 14.17
CA GLY A 549 30.50 1.60 13.99
C GLY A 549 31.94 1.75 14.46
N ASP A 550 32.84 2.06 13.53
CA ASP A 550 34.16 2.52 13.89
C ASP A 550 34.48 3.86 13.21
N ALA A 551 34.92 4.77 14.07
CA ALA A 551 35.49 6.06 13.73
C ALA A 551 36.75 5.86 12.85
N PRO A 552 37.24 6.89 12.13
CA PRO A 552 38.24 6.70 11.08
C PRO A 552 39.55 6.15 11.66
N SER A 553 39.83 4.87 11.38
CA SER A 553 41.10 4.21 11.63
C SER A 553 42.16 4.75 10.64
N ALA A 554 43.31 5.13 11.19
CA ALA A 554 44.49 5.59 10.48
C ALA A 554 45.42 4.40 10.18
N ASP A 555 45.90 4.32 8.94
CA ASP A 555 46.92 3.37 8.48
C ASP A 555 48.14 3.33 9.41
N ARG A 556 48.63 2.12 9.71
CA ARG A 556 49.93 1.87 10.35
C ARG A 556 50.93 1.31 9.32
N PRO A 557 52.20 1.76 9.32
CA PRO A 557 53.35 0.94 8.96
C PRO A 557 53.95 0.22 10.19
N GLU A 558 54.68 -0.85 9.89
CA GLU A 558 55.24 -1.87 10.80
C GLU A 558 56.42 -1.44 11.69
N GLU A 559 56.62 -2.27 12.75
CA GLU A 559 57.84 -2.63 13.50
C GLU A 559 58.50 -1.64 14.51
N PRO A 560 59.32 -2.12 15.50
CA PRO A 560 59.69 -3.51 15.83
C PRO A 560 59.51 -3.93 17.31
N THR A 561 59.59 -5.24 17.50
CA THR A 561 59.73 -6.01 18.74
C THR A 561 61.03 -5.71 19.51
N PRO A 562 61.09 -6.09 20.79
CA PRO A 562 62.24 -6.78 21.36
C PRO A 562 62.06 -8.30 21.36
#